data_AF-A0A6N0LSD8-F1
#
_entry.id   AF-A0A6N0LSD8-F1
#
_cell.length_a   1.000
_cell.length_b   1.000
_cell.length_c   1.000
_cell.angle_alpha   90.00
_cell.angle_beta   90.00
_cell.angle_gamma   90.00
#
_symmetry.space_group_name_H-M   'P 1'
#
loop_
_entity.id
_entity.type
_entity.pdbx_description
1 polymer ?
#
loop_
_entity_poly.entity_id
_entity_poly.type
_entity_poly.pdbx_seq_one_letter_code
_entity_poly.pdbx_strand_id
1 'polypeptide(L)'
;MNQSPFTSPSSTGLLANRYQLKQLIGSGGMGEVFLANDILLGGIPVAIKFLTQTVVDSKMQQDFAREALMSAALSQKSLHIVRAYDYGVNEKGKPYYVMEYLCGKSLKDLIPLSLSMFLILSRQICLGLQCAHQGINIDGKICPLVHRDIKPANILVIPDPILAQLVKILDFGIARFLNYASTASTSRGFNGTLPYCSPEQLDGEKLDSRSDIYSLGVMMFEMLTGKKPWEPETDYFGAWYKAHHFEQPKTIADVKPTLKIPQKLNNLIMSCLAKKSCDRPQNIAQILQVLNSLEQSNFTSVPTSLSSDSILNRPLDSGLPIIVEQSCRQLLWPQNKPTQEIVFPQLIDTAQGSMTALWLMLPKQEIKNYALSTRYNQFIFMTSPHPMLLWVTVLYNRQLAPKWLPCYLDMQNSQNLRMVTLLAENEHYPLIFFTLEAPHSCANVLSSRIEPTQRQILKTWVQQTHSLPPASVPQVSKQLLKQQYKQMQSRILQHLESKPQVVLSRSI
;
A
#
# COMPACT_ATOMS: atom_id res chain seq x y z
N MET A 1 -25.85 34.11 26.50
CA MET A 1 -25.46 32.68 26.46
C MET A 1 -25.40 32.28 24.99
N ASN A 2 -24.21 32.37 24.39
CA ASN A 2 -23.99 32.13 22.97
C ASN A 2 -23.84 30.63 22.72
N GLN A 3 -24.83 30.02 22.07
CA GLN A 3 -24.67 28.69 21.49
C GLN A 3 -23.82 28.83 20.22
N SER A 4 -22.67 28.15 20.22
CA SER A 4 -21.82 27.97 19.05
C SER A 4 -22.62 27.27 17.93
N PRO A 5 -22.53 27.68 16.65
CA PRO A 5 -23.20 27.01 15.53
C PRO A 5 -22.61 25.63 15.21
N PHE A 6 -21.64 25.16 16.00
CA PHE A 6 -20.99 23.85 15.91
C PHE A 6 -21.61 22.81 16.84
N THR A 7 -22.95 22.74 16.92
CA THR A 7 -23.60 21.58 17.55
C THR A 7 -23.47 20.39 16.61
N SER A 8 -22.53 19.53 16.97
CA SER A 8 -22.33 18.17 16.45
C SER A 8 -23.69 17.50 16.25
N PRO A 9 -23.94 16.83 15.11
CA PRO A 9 -25.15 16.05 14.95
C PRO A 9 -25.20 15.05 16.11
N SER A 10 -26.33 15.01 16.81
CA SER A 10 -26.66 14.00 17.81
C SER A 10 -26.18 12.63 17.31
N SER A 11 -25.40 11.95 18.14
CA SER A 11 -24.50 10.83 17.84
C SER A 11 -25.18 9.51 17.41
N THR A 12 -26.35 9.58 16.78
CA THR A 12 -27.17 8.43 16.35
C THR A 12 -28.02 8.73 15.10
N GLY A 13 -27.59 9.64 14.23
CA GLY A 13 -28.28 9.97 12.99
C GLY A 13 -28.05 8.95 11.85
N LEU A 14 -29.12 8.58 11.14
CA LEU A 14 -29.05 7.84 9.88
C LEU A 14 -28.91 8.84 8.72
N LEU A 15 -27.76 8.84 8.06
CA LEU A 15 -27.49 9.70 6.90
C LEU A 15 -27.92 8.99 5.61
N ALA A 16 -28.65 9.70 4.76
CA ALA A 16 -29.12 9.23 3.45
C ALA A 16 -29.83 7.86 3.52
N ASN A 17 -30.57 7.59 4.60
CA ASN A 17 -31.26 6.32 4.86
C ASN A 17 -30.36 5.06 4.76
N ARG A 18 -29.04 5.21 4.91
CA ARG A 18 -28.06 4.14 4.68
C ARG A 18 -26.92 4.12 5.68
N TYR A 19 -26.39 5.27 6.04
CA TYR A 19 -25.18 5.34 6.85
C TYR A 19 -25.52 5.70 8.29
N GLN A 20 -25.42 4.72 9.18
CA GLN A 20 -25.63 4.96 10.60
C GLN A 20 -24.36 5.54 11.22
N LEU A 21 -24.37 6.84 11.54
CA LEU A 21 -23.25 7.51 12.20
C LEU A 21 -23.01 6.90 13.59
N LYS A 22 -21.74 6.67 13.93
CA LYS A 22 -21.33 6.09 15.21
C LYS A 22 -20.53 7.06 16.07
N GLN A 23 -19.36 7.48 15.59
CA GLN A 23 -18.40 8.21 16.40
C GLN A 23 -17.63 9.23 15.57
N LEU A 24 -17.37 10.41 16.11
CA LEU A 24 -16.42 11.37 15.55
C LEU A 24 -14.98 10.82 15.71
N ILE A 25 -14.29 10.60 14.59
CA ILE A 25 -12.93 10.05 14.55
C ILE A 25 -11.87 11.07 14.11
N GLY A 26 -12.28 12.25 13.64
CA GLY A 26 -11.37 13.35 13.32
C GLY A 26 -12.10 14.66 13.13
N SER A 27 -11.44 15.77 13.42
CA SER A 27 -11.95 17.13 13.17
C SER A 27 -10.80 18.06 12.82
N GLY A 28 -11.03 18.99 11.89
CA GLY A 28 -10.04 19.97 11.45
C GLY A 28 -10.65 21.07 10.58
N GLY A 29 -9.80 21.94 10.03
CA GLY A 29 -10.26 23.13 9.27
C GLY A 29 -11.12 22.82 8.04
N MET A 30 -10.96 21.62 7.46
CA MET A 30 -11.72 21.17 6.28
C MET A 30 -12.97 20.35 6.63
N GLY A 31 -13.23 20.12 7.92
CA GLY A 31 -14.47 19.50 8.38
C GLY A 31 -14.26 18.37 9.40
N GLU A 32 -15.28 17.53 9.52
CA GLU A 32 -15.40 16.49 10.55
C GLU A 32 -15.49 15.12 9.91
N VAL A 33 -14.81 14.12 10.47
CA VAL A 33 -14.81 12.74 10.00
C VAL A 33 -15.44 11.85 11.05
N PHE A 34 -16.46 11.09 10.65
CA PHE A 34 -17.17 10.14 11.50
C PHE A 34 -16.94 8.70 11.05
N LEU A 35 -16.76 7.78 11.99
CA LEU A 35 -17.02 6.37 11.76
C LEU A 35 -18.53 6.16 11.65
N ALA A 36 -18.94 5.40 10.65
CA ALA A 36 -20.33 5.02 10.42
C ALA A 36 -20.41 3.56 9.94
N ASN A 37 -21.60 2.98 10.01
CA ASN A 37 -21.88 1.66 9.43
C ASN A 37 -22.79 1.82 8.21
N ASP A 38 -22.42 1.20 7.11
CA ASP A 38 -23.30 1.06 5.94
C ASP A 38 -24.28 -0.08 6.17
N ILE A 39 -25.53 0.24 6.52
CA ILE A 39 -26.52 -0.77 6.92
C ILE A 39 -27.01 -1.61 5.73
N LEU A 40 -26.94 -1.08 4.51
CA LEU A 40 -27.33 -1.83 3.30
C LEU A 40 -26.29 -2.88 2.91
N LEU A 41 -25.03 -2.67 3.32
CA LEU A 41 -23.95 -3.62 3.13
C LEU A 41 -23.67 -4.45 4.39
N GLY A 42 -24.69 -4.73 5.20
CA GLY A 42 -24.57 -5.59 6.38
C GLY A 42 -23.81 -4.97 7.55
N GLY A 43 -23.75 -3.63 7.62
CA GLY A 43 -23.11 -2.90 8.72
C GLY A 43 -21.61 -2.71 8.56
N ILE A 44 -21.07 -2.82 7.34
CA ILE A 44 -19.64 -2.62 7.06
C ILE A 44 -19.21 -1.20 7.52
N PRO A 45 -18.08 -1.08 8.24
CA PRO A 45 -17.59 0.22 8.69
C PRO A 45 -17.09 1.08 7.53
N VAL A 46 -17.48 2.34 7.54
CA VAL A 46 -17.09 3.39 6.59
C VAL A 46 -16.69 4.66 7.36
N ALA A 47 -15.84 5.48 6.75
CA ALA A 47 -15.57 6.83 7.25
C ALA A 47 -16.38 7.84 6.44
N ILE A 48 -17.01 8.81 7.12
CA ILE A 48 -17.81 9.86 6.49
C ILE A 48 -17.23 11.20 6.86
N LYS A 49 -16.70 11.91 5.86
CA LYS A 49 -16.16 13.26 6.03
C LYS A 49 -17.21 14.28 5.61
N PHE A 50 -17.69 15.08 6.56
CA PHE A 50 -18.50 16.26 6.30
C PHE A 50 -17.61 17.48 6.10
N LEU A 51 -17.84 18.24 5.03
CA LEU A 51 -17.09 19.47 4.79
C LEU A 51 -17.65 20.63 5.63
N THR A 52 -16.77 21.55 6.03
CA THR A 52 -17.17 22.73 6.82
C THR A 52 -18.04 23.70 6.02
N GLN A 53 -17.83 23.77 4.70
CA GLN A 53 -18.55 24.69 3.82
C GLN A 53 -19.90 24.10 3.40
N THR A 54 -20.98 24.84 3.62
CA THR A 54 -22.29 24.52 3.05
C THR A 54 -22.34 24.91 1.59
N VAL A 55 -22.94 24.05 0.79
CA VAL A 55 -23.19 24.35 -0.62
C VAL A 55 -24.53 25.07 -0.72
N VAL A 56 -24.51 26.31 -1.19
CA VAL A 56 -25.69 27.19 -1.21
C VAL A 56 -26.25 27.37 -2.63
N ASP A 57 -25.41 27.29 -3.67
CA ASP A 57 -25.82 27.47 -5.07
C ASP A 57 -25.59 26.22 -5.95
N SER A 58 -26.27 26.18 -7.09
CA SER A 58 -26.26 25.03 -8.01
C SER A 58 -24.90 24.81 -8.68
N LYS A 59 -24.12 25.87 -8.90
CA LYS A 59 -22.78 25.77 -9.51
C LYS A 59 -21.81 25.09 -8.55
N MET A 60 -21.84 25.46 -7.29
CA MET A 60 -21.07 24.89 -6.21
C MET A 60 -21.46 23.40 -5.99
N GLN A 61 -22.76 23.04 -6.12
CA GLN A 61 -23.16 21.62 -6.11
C GLN A 61 -22.56 20.83 -7.27
N GLN A 62 -22.59 21.39 -8.49
CA GLN A 62 -22.04 20.75 -9.69
C GLN A 62 -20.52 20.60 -9.60
N ASP A 63 -19.81 21.62 -9.11
CA ASP A 63 -18.35 21.57 -8.93
C ASP A 63 -17.96 20.53 -7.87
N PHE A 64 -18.70 20.46 -6.76
CA PHE A 64 -18.54 19.42 -5.74
C PHE A 64 -18.75 18.01 -6.32
N ALA A 65 -19.86 17.79 -7.01
CA ALA A 65 -20.19 16.50 -7.61
C ALA A 65 -19.14 16.07 -8.65
N ARG A 66 -18.63 17.02 -9.45
CA ARG A 66 -17.56 16.76 -10.42
C ARG A 66 -16.28 16.31 -9.73
N GLU A 67 -15.81 17.03 -8.71
CA GLU A 67 -14.61 16.65 -7.95
C GLU A 67 -14.78 15.30 -7.25
N ALA A 68 -15.96 15.07 -6.67
CA ALA A 68 -16.30 13.81 -6.03
C ALA A 68 -16.17 12.61 -6.98
N LEU A 69 -16.74 12.73 -8.18
CA LEU A 69 -16.69 11.71 -9.21
C LEU A 69 -15.26 11.47 -9.69
N MET A 70 -14.48 12.55 -9.85
CA MET A 70 -13.06 12.44 -10.24
C MET A 70 -12.25 11.68 -9.18
N SER A 71 -12.41 12.04 -7.91
CA SER A 71 -11.71 11.38 -6.80
C SER A 71 -12.15 9.93 -6.63
N ALA A 72 -13.43 9.61 -6.80
CA ALA A 72 -13.93 8.24 -6.78
C ALA A 72 -13.31 7.39 -7.90
N ALA A 73 -13.31 7.88 -9.13
CA ALA A 73 -12.70 7.19 -10.27
C ALA A 73 -11.19 6.98 -10.07
N LEU A 74 -10.49 7.99 -9.55
CA LEU A 74 -9.06 7.90 -9.25
C LEU A 74 -8.76 6.87 -8.16
N SER A 75 -9.60 6.79 -7.12
CA SER A 75 -9.39 5.86 -6.01
C SER A 75 -9.46 4.38 -6.40
N GLN A 76 -10.08 4.06 -7.54
CA GLN A 76 -10.11 2.70 -8.09
C GLN A 76 -8.83 2.35 -8.85
N LYS A 77 -8.07 3.35 -9.32
CA LYS A 77 -6.85 3.13 -10.11
C LYS A 77 -5.60 2.86 -9.26
N SER A 78 -5.54 3.42 -8.05
CA SER A 78 -4.36 3.30 -7.19
C SER A 78 -4.73 2.83 -5.80
N LEU A 79 -4.04 1.79 -5.35
CA LEU A 79 -4.15 1.27 -3.99
C LEU A 79 -3.60 2.25 -2.95
N HIS A 80 -2.78 3.23 -3.36
CA HIS A 80 -2.20 4.26 -2.51
C HIS A 80 -3.11 5.47 -2.28
N ILE A 81 -4.34 5.42 -2.80
CA ILE A 81 -5.35 6.45 -2.64
C ILE A 81 -6.51 5.86 -1.84
N VAL A 82 -7.09 6.66 -0.94
CA VAL A 82 -8.27 6.25 -0.16
C VAL A 82 -9.46 6.01 -1.10
N ARG A 83 -10.14 4.89 -0.92
CA ARG A 83 -11.36 4.56 -1.68
C ARG A 83 -12.51 5.44 -1.26
N ALA A 84 -13.09 6.16 -2.21
CA ALA A 84 -14.40 6.78 -2.04
C ALA A 84 -15.49 5.82 -2.54
N TYR A 85 -16.54 5.68 -1.75
CA TYR A 85 -17.70 4.84 -2.05
C TYR A 85 -18.90 5.65 -2.52
N ASP A 86 -19.11 6.82 -1.91
CA ASP A 86 -20.28 7.65 -2.18
C ASP A 86 -19.99 9.10 -1.82
N TYR A 87 -20.85 10.01 -2.29
CA TYR A 87 -20.85 11.41 -1.90
C TYR A 87 -22.28 11.94 -1.88
N GLY A 88 -22.51 13.02 -1.16
CA GLY A 88 -23.82 13.64 -1.15
C GLY A 88 -23.83 14.97 -0.44
N VAL A 89 -25.03 15.52 -0.33
CA VAL A 89 -25.32 16.72 0.43
C VAL A 89 -26.46 16.37 1.38
N ASN A 90 -26.27 16.62 2.67
CA ASN A 90 -27.32 16.34 3.64
C ASN A 90 -28.45 17.38 3.53
N GLU A 91 -29.54 17.16 4.28
CA GLU A 91 -30.72 18.04 4.31
C GLU A 91 -30.40 19.50 4.68
N LYS A 92 -29.28 19.73 5.37
CA LYS A 92 -28.81 21.07 5.78
C LYS A 92 -27.85 21.70 4.75
N GLY A 93 -27.69 21.12 3.57
CA GLY A 93 -26.77 21.62 2.54
C GLY A 93 -25.29 21.35 2.84
N LYS A 94 -24.97 20.50 3.83
CA LYS A 94 -23.57 20.14 4.18
C LYS A 94 -23.11 18.98 3.31
N PRO A 95 -22.06 19.16 2.49
CA PRO A 95 -21.53 18.09 1.65
C PRO A 95 -20.81 17.04 2.50
N TYR A 96 -20.88 15.79 2.06
CA TYR A 96 -20.16 14.69 2.68
C TYR A 96 -19.60 13.70 1.66
N TYR A 97 -18.57 13.00 2.07
CA TYR A 97 -17.95 11.88 1.35
C TYR A 97 -17.95 10.65 2.21
N VAL A 98 -18.30 9.51 1.61
CA VAL A 98 -18.20 8.19 2.23
C VAL A 98 -16.99 7.50 1.64
N MET A 99 -16.11 7.02 2.50
CA MET A 99 -14.85 6.39 2.12
C MET A 99 -14.58 5.13 2.94
N GLU A 100 -13.62 4.33 2.49
CA GLU A 100 -13.16 3.17 3.26
C GLU A 100 -12.69 3.60 4.65
N TYR A 101 -13.13 2.88 5.68
CA TYR A 101 -12.61 3.09 7.01
C TYR A 101 -11.22 2.47 7.12
N LEU A 102 -10.22 3.30 7.42
CA LEU A 102 -8.81 2.91 7.50
C LEU A 102 -8.36 2.89 8.95
N CYS A 103 -7.85 1.75 9.41
CA CYS A 103 -7.29 1.60 10.74
C CYS A 103 -5.76 1.74 10.68
N GLY A 104 -5.26 2.97 10.85
CA GLY A 104 -3.83 3.29 10.76
C GLY A 104 -3.48 4.58 11.49
N LYS A 105 -2.21 4.98 11.38
CA LYS A 105 -1.70 6.23 11.95
C LYS A 105 -1.50 7.27 10.86
N SER A 106 -1.66 8.54 11.19
CA SER A 106 -1.26 9.61 10.27
C SER A 106 0.27 9.64 10.17
N LEU A 107 0.80 9.99 8.98
CA LEU A 107 2.24 10.15 8.80
C LEU A 107 2.79 11.22 9.75
N LYS A 108 1.99 12.24 10.08
CA LYS A 108 2.33 13.26 11.07
C LYS A 108 2.78 12.66 12.40
N ASP A 109 2.11 11.60 12.86
CA ASP A 109 2.38 10.95 14.15
C ASP A 109 3.58 9.98 14.10
N LEU A 110 4.09 9.70 12.89
CA LEU A 110 5.22 8.80 12.66
C LEU A 110 6.54 9.54 12.46
N ILE A 111 6.50 10.84 12.21
CA ILE A 111 7.67 11.67 11.93
C ILE A 111 8.43 11.97 13.25
N PRO A 112 9.78 11.92 13.25
CA PRO A 112 10.68 11.60 12.12
C PRO A 112 10.85 10.10 11.87
N LEU A 113 11.16 9.75 10.63
CA LEU A 113 11.35 8.38 10.15
C LEU A 113 12.82 7.97 10.05
N SER A 114 13.08 6.67 10.11
CA SER A 114 14.35 6.09 9.65
C SER A 114 14.47 6.25 8.13
N LEU A 115 15.71 6.26 7.61
CA LEU A 115 15.94 6.37 6.17
C LEU A 115 15.27 5.24 5.37
N SER A 116 15.26 4.01 5.92
CA SER A 116 14.59 2.87 5.29
C SER A 116 13.09 3.06 5.20
N MET A 117 12.44 3.48 6.29
CA MET A 117 11.00 3.74 6.31
C MET A 117 10.64 4.93 5.42
N PHE A 118 11.46 5.98 5.44
CA PHE A 118 11.33 7.13 4.55
C PHE A 118 11.27 6.70 3.08
N LEU A 119 12.25 5.90 2.60
CA LEU A 119 12.29 5.48 1.20
C LEU A 119 11.03 4.68 0.81
N ILE A 120 10.61 3.74 1.67
CA ILE A 120 9.43 2.91 1.46
C ILE A 120 8.17 3.78 1.35
N LEU A 121 7.91 4.65 2.34
CA LEU A 121 6.70 5.45 2.38
C LEU A 121 6.70 6.52 1.28
N SER A 122 7.84 7.19 1.03
CA SER A 122 7.98 8.17 -0.04
C SER A 122 7.70 7.58 -1.41
N ARG A 123 8.16 6.35 -1.69
CA ARG A 123 7.87 5.66 -2.95
C ARG A 123 6.37 5.43 -3.12
N GLN A 124 5.68 4.96 -2.08
CA GLN A 124 4.24 4.73 -2.13
C GLN A 124 3.43 6.03 -2.31
N ILE A 125 3.82 7.11 -1.63
CA ILE A 125 3.23 8.45 -1.82
C ILE A 125 3.41 8.90 -3.27
N CYS A 126 4.62 8.75 -3.82
CA CYS A 126 4.91 9.08 -5.21
C CYS A 126 4.05 8.27 -6.19
N LEU A 127 3.86 6.96 -5.97
CA LEU A 127 3.00 6.13 -6.83
C LEU A 127 1.54 6.61 -6.81
N GLY A 128 1.02 7.01 -5.64
CA GLY A 128 -0.31 7.61 -5.53
C GLY A 128 -0.42 8.93 -6.31
N LEU A 129 0.53 9.85 -6.11
CA LEU A 129 0.58 11.13 -6.81
C LEU A 129 0.74 10.97 -8.33
N GLN A 130 1.62 10.07 -8.77
CA GLN A 130 1.81 9.78 -10.19
C GLN A 130 0.51 9.33 -10.85
N CYS A 131 -0.23 8.43 -10.21
CA CYS A 131 -1.53 7.99 -10.72
C CYS A 131 -2.53 9.14 -10.85
N ALA A 132 -2.55 10.07 -9.88
CA ALA A 132 -3.42 11.24 -9.93
C ALA A 132 -3.03 12.21 -11.06
N HIS A 133 -1.73 12.48 -11.21
CA HIS A 133 -1.19 13.41 -12.20
C HIS A 133 -1.31 12.86 -13.63
N GLN A 134 -1.26 11.54 -13.82
CA GLN A 134 -1.56 10.89 -15.11
C GLN A 134 -3.04 11.02 -15.49
N GLY A 135 -3.92 11.24 -14.50
CA GLY A 135 -5.31 11.58 -14.71
C GLY A 135 -6.25 10.40 -14.93
N ILE A 136 -7.52 10.77 -15.03
CA ILE A 136 -8.63 9.86 -15.32
C ILE A 136 -9.25 10.20 -16.68
N ASN A 137 -9.75 9.17 -17.36
CA ASN A 137 -10.44 9.37 -18.62
C ASN A 137 -11.91 9.70 -18.32
N ILE A 138 -12.33 10.89 -18.73
CA ILE A 138 -13.72 11.34 -18.68
C ILE A 138 -14.09 11.77 -20.09
N ASP A 139 -15.08 11.12 -20.68
CA ASP A 139 -15.60 11.42 -22.02
C ASP A 139 -14.50 11.51 -23.11
N GLY A 140 -13.52 10.59 -23.04
CA GLY A 140 -12.41 10.53 -24.00
C GLY A 140 -11.27 11.52 -23.74
N LYS A 141 -11.35 12.33 -22.68
CA LYS A 141 -10.31 13.29 -22.28
C LYS A 141 -9.59 12.82 -21.02
N ILE A 142 -8.26 12.86 -21.05
CA ILE A 142 -7.44 12.62 -19.87
C ILE A 142 -7.43 13.91 -19.03
N CYS A 143 -7.94 13.81 -17.81
CA CYS A 143 -8.02 14.91 -16.85
C CYS A 143 -7.05 14.64 -15.69
N PRO A 144 -5.87 15.29 -15.65
CA PRO A 144 -4.96 15.26 -14.51
C PRO A 144 -5.61 15.83 -13.25
N LEU A 145 -5.32 15.22 -12.10
CA LEU A 145 -5.78 15.71 -10.80
C LEU A 145 -4.60 16.15 -9.94
N VAL A 146 -4.58 17.42 -9.56
CA VAL A 146 -3.61 18.00 -8.60
C VAL A 146 -4.24 17.96 -7.21
N HIS A 147 -3.51 17.48 -6.21
CA HIS A 147 -4.02 17.30 -4.85
C HIS A 147 -4.15 18.63 -4.08
N ARG A 148 -3.15 19.52 -4.16
CA ARG A 148 -3.12 20.90 -3.57
C ARG A 148 -3.02 21.00 -2.05
N ASP A 149 -2.98 19.88 -1.33
CA ASP A 149 -2.91 19.85 0.14
C ASP A 149 -2.08 18.64 0.61
N ILE A 150 -0.93 18.41 -0.04
CA ILE A 150 -0.01 17.35 0.36
C ILE A 150 0.70 17.76 1.64
N LYS A 151 0.45 17.02 2.71
CA LYS A 151 1.04 17.19 4.04
C LYS A 151 0.94 15.90 4.85
N PRO A 152 1.77 15.70 5.90
CA PRO A 152 1.75 14.47 6.70
C PRO A 152 0.38 14.10 7.29
N ALA A 153 -0.47 15.08 7.61
CA ALA A 153 -1.80 14.82 8.16
C ALA A 153 -2.79 14.17 7.16
N ASN A 154 -2.53 14.31 5.84
CA ASN A 154 -3.36 13.74 4.78
C ASN A 154 -2.80 12.41 4.23
N ILE A 155 -1.81 11.84 4.91
CA ILE A 155 -1.21 10.56 4.55
C ILE A 155 -1.45 9.59 5.71
N LEU A 156 -2.24 8.55 5.49
CA LEU A 156 -2.39 7.46 6.45
C LEU A 156 -1.41 6.33 6.13
N VAL A 157 -0.86 5.74 7.18
CA VAL A 157 -0.04 4.54 7.11
C VAL A 157 -0.77 3.45 7.87
N ILE A 158 -1.24 2.44 7.14
CA ILE A 158 -2.00 1.32 7.70
C ILE A 158 -1.13 0.05 7.69
N PRO A 159 -1.30 -0.86 8.66
CA PRO A 159 -0.71 -2.18 8.57
C PRO A 159 -1.20 -2.88 7.30
N ASP A 160 -0.28 -3.43 6.51
CA ASP A 160 -0.62 -4.18 5.31
C ASP A 160 0.13 -5.51 5.29
N PRO A 161 -0.55 -6.64 5.03
CA PRO A 161 0.07 -7.94 5.10
C PRO A 161 1.07 -8.21 3.96
N ILE A 162 1.07 -7.40 2.88
CA ILE A 162 1.98 -7.50 1.73
C ILE A 162 3.16 -6.54 1.87
N LEU A 163 2.87 -5.28 2.15
CA LEU A 163 3.85 -4.19 2.15
C LEU A 163 4.42 -3.91 3.55
N ALA A 164 3.98 -4.64 4.57
CA ALA A 164 4.10 -4.34 6.01
C ALA A 164 3.37 -3.04 6.40
N GLN A 165 3.55 -1.97 5.63
CA GLN A 165 2.85 -0.71 5.74
C GLN A 165 2.36 -0.26 4.36
N LEU A 166 1.08 0.07 4.28
CA LEU A 166 0.48 0.67 3.10
C LEU A 166 0.15 2.13 3.37
N VAL A 167 0.65 3.00 2.49
CA VAL A 167 0.27 4.41 2.44
C VAL A 167 -1.07 4.58 1.73
N LYS A 168 -1.93 5.40 2.33
CA LYS A 168 -3.18 5.88 1.77
C LYS A 168 -3.19 7.40 1.79
N ILE A 169 -3.18 8.01 0.62
CA ILE A 169 -3.34 9.45 0.45
C ILE A 169 -4.84 9.78 0.55
N LEU A 170 -5.17 10.73 1.42
CA LEU A 170 -6.54 11.18 1.67
C LEU A 170 -6.88 12.39 0.81
N ASP A 171 -8.18 12.66 0.61
CA ASP A 171 -8.69 14.00 0.22
C ASP A 171 -8.18 14.60 -1.11
N PHE A 172 -8.05 13.78 -2.16
CA PHE A 172 -7.78 14.32 -3.51
C PHE A 172 -8.88 15.30 -3.97
N GLY A 173 -8.48 16.45 -4.52
CA GLY A 173 -9.36 17.36 -5.28
C GLY A 173 -10.35 18.20 -4.45
N ILE A 174 -10.64 17.84 -3.20
CA ILE A 174 -11.63 18.54 -2.36
C ILE A 174 -11.17 19.96 -2.00
N ALA A 175 -9.86 20.21 -1.93
CA ALA A 175 -9.31 21.54 -1.67
C ALA A 175 -9.60 22.55 -2.79
N ARG A 176 -9.78 22.13 -4.06
CA ARG A 176 -10.16 23.04 -5.14
C ARG A 176 -11.55 23.62 -4.90
N PHE A 177 -12.48 22.78 -4.47
CA PHE A 177 -13.84 23.17 -4.11
C PHE A 177 -13.85 24.18 -2.96
N LEU A 178 -13.06 23.94 -1.91
CA LEU A 178 -12.92 24.87 -0.78
C LEU A 178 -12.19 26.17 -1.17
N ASN A 179 -11.22 26.12 -2.08
CA ASN A 179 -10.47 27.30 -2.56
C ASN A 179 -11.32 28.20 -3.47
N TYR A 180 -12.21 27.64 -4.30
CA TYR A 180 -13.16 28.42 -5.11
C TYR A 180 -14.17 29.21 -4.24
N ALA A 181 -14.46 28.72 -3.03
CA ALA A 181 -15.35 29.38 -2.07
C ALA A 181 -14.62 30.41 -1.16
N SER A 182 -13.30 30.32 -1.03
CA SER A 182 -12.51 31.10 -0.06
C SER A 182 -11.66 32.22 -0.66
N THR A 183 -11.72 32.45 -1.98
CA THR A 183 -11.18 33.67 -2.62
C THR A 183 -11.78 34.97 -2.09
N ALA A 184 -12.77 34.92 -1.18
CA ALA A 184 -13.41 36.07 -0.55
C ALA A 184 -13.04 36.33 0.93
N SER A 185 -12.23 35.50 1.61
CA SER A 185 -11.90 35.75 3.03
C SER A 185 -10.41 35.59 3.34
N THR A 186 -9.69 36.69 3.17
CA THR A 186 -8.42 36.94 3.86
C THR A 186 -8.65 36.86 5.38
N SER A 187 -8.01 35.90 6.06
CA SER A 187 -7.44 36.01 7.43
C SER A 187 -7.57 34.82 8.40
N ARG A 188 -8.39 33.77 8.19
CA ARG A 188 -8.56 32.74 9.26
C ARG A 188 -8.61 31.24 8.88
N GLY A 189 -8.56 30.87 7.60
CA GLY A 189 -8.81 29.48 7.18
C GLY A 189 -7.58 28.56 6.98
N PHE A 190 -6.36 29.11 6.90
CA PHE A 190 -5.22 28.39 6.29
C PHE A 190 -4.12 27.92 7.25
N ASN A 191 -4.25 28.17 8.57
CA ASN A 191 -3.13 28.08 9.52
C ASN A 191 -2.37 26.73 9.54
N GLY A 192 -2.99 25.61 9.12
CA GLY A 192 -2.33 24.30 9.09
C GLY A 192 -1.71 23.88 7.75
N THR A 193 -2.03 24.57 6.64
CA THR A 193 -1.58 24.19 5.28
C THR A 193 -0.49 25.11 4.74
N LEU A 194 -0.43 26.37 5.20
CA LEU A 194 0.59 27.35 4.78
C LEU A 194 2.02 26.78 4.70
N PRO A 195 2.49 25.97 5.66
CA PRO A 195 3.87 25.49 5.64
C PRO A 195 4.23 24.57 4.46
N TYR A 196 3.22 24.04 3.76
CA TYR A 196 3.39 23.11 2.64
C TYR A 196 2.94 23.72 1.30
N CYS A 197 2.40 24.95 1.30
CA CYS A 197 1.96 25.62 0.07
C CYS A 197 3.16 25.93 -0.83
N SER A 198 3.00 25.71 -2.13
CA SER A 198 3.95 26.22 -3.11
C SER A 198 3.83 27.74 -3.28
N PRO A 199 4.89 28.44 -3.74
CA PRO A 199 4.84 29.87 -4.04
C PRO A 199 3.64 30.26 -4.91
N GLU A 200 3.45 29.57 -6.04
CA GLU A 200 2.35 29.83 -6.96
C GLU A 200 0.95 29.56 -6.35
N GLN A 201 0.87 28.69 -5.33
CA GLN A 201 -0.37 28.46 -4.58
C GLN A 201 -0.69 29.61 -3.62
N LEU A 202 0.33 30.25 -3.04
CA LEU A 202 0.15 31.44 -2.21
C LEU A 202 -0.21 32.68 -3.05
N ASP A 203 0.27 32.72 -4.30
CA ASP A 203 -0.07 33.76 -5.28
C ASP A 203 -1.47 33.61 -5.88
N GLY A 204 -2.12 32.47 -5.65
CA GLY A 204 -3.44 32.16 -6.23
C GLY A 204 -3.38 31.86 -7.74
N GLU A 205 -2.21 31.48 -8.26
CA GLU A 205 -2.04 31.12 -9.67
C GLU A 205 -2.69 29.77 -10.01
N LYS A 206 -2.76 29.48 -11.31
CA LYS A 206 -3.24 28.18 -11.78
C LYS A 206 -2.21 27.10 -11.47
N LEU A 207 -2.60 26.17 -10.60
CA LEU A 207 -1.74 25.07 -10.16
C LEU A 207 -1.69 23.92 -11.16
N ASP A 208 -0.52 23.31 -11.25
CA ASP A 208 -0.27 22.04 -11.93
C ASP A 208 0.38 21.02 -10.98
N SER A 209 0.75 19.83 -11.48
CA SER A 209 1.35 18.75 -10.68
C SER A 209 2.63 19.17 -9.94
N ARG A 210 3.33 20.20 -10.40
CA ARG A 210 4.59 20.69 -9.80
C ARG A 210 4.36 21.42 -8.48
N SER A 211 3.13 21.86 -8.21
CA SER A 211 2.73 22.37 -6.89
C SER A 211 2.72 21.24 -5.85
N ASP A 212 2.15 20.07 -6.19
CA ASP A 212 2.21 18.89 -5.31
C ASP A 212 3.65 18.40 -5.09
N ILE A 213 4.52 18.53 -6.10
CA ILE A 213 5.96 18.17 -5.99
C ILE A 213 6.67 19.07 -4.97
N TYR A 214 6.34 20.36 -4.92
CA TYR A 214 6.90 21.26 -3.92
C TYR A 214 6.45 20.86 -2.51
N SER A 215 5.15 20.66 -2.31
CA SER A 215 4.59 20.20 -1.03
C SER A 215 5.17 18.85 -0.60
N LEU A 216 5.39 17.93 -1.56
CA LEU A 216 6.08 16.67 -1.32
C LEU A 216 7.52 16.88 -0.88
N GLY A 217 8.25 17.84 -1.45
CA GLY A 217 9.59 18.22 -1.01
C GLY A 217 9.64 18.68 0.45
N VAL A 218 8.68 19.53 0.85
CA VAL A 218 8.53 19.98 2.24
C VAL A 218 8.28 18.79 3.17
N MET A 219 7.33 17.94 2.79
CA MET A 219 6.98 16.75 3.56
C MET A 219 8.16 15.76 3.65
N MET A 220 8.91 15.53 2.57
CA MET A 220 10.08 14.64 2.58
C MET A 220 11.19 15.16 3.50
N PHE A 221 11.43 16.47 3.50
CA PHE A 221 12.37 17.10 4.43
C PHE A 221 11.94 16.87 5.89
N GLU A 222 10.66 17.09 6.18
CA GLU A 222 10.10 16.90 7.53
C GLU A 222 10.11 15.43 7.94
N MET A 223 9.82 14.50 7.03
CA MET A 223 9.88 13.07 7.29
C MET A 223 11.25 12.63 7.82
N LEU A 224 12.35 13.20 7.32
CA LEU A 224 13.71 12.84 7.72
C LEU A 224 14.17 13.58 8.99
N THR A 225 13.85 14.87 9.07
CA THR A 225 14.42 15.77 10.09
C THR A 225 13.52 15.93 11.31
N GLY A 226 12.21 15.74 11.16
CA GLY A 226 11.21 16.08 12.17
C GLY A 226 10.87 17.57 12.22
N LYS A 227 11.48 18.40 11.35
CA LYS A 227 11.25 19.84 11.26
C LYS A 227 11.00 20.26 9.81
N LYS A 228 10.42 21.43 9.60
CA LYS A 228 10.17 21.95 8.25
C LYS A 228 11.41 22.65 7.69
N PRO A 229 11.52 22.85 6.36
CA PRO A 229 12.66 23.56 5.77
C PRO A 229 12.74 25.04 6.15
N TRP A 230 11.62 25.63 6.57
CA TRP A 230 11.52 27.00 7.07
C TRP A 230 10.89 27.02 8.46
N GLU A 231 11.27 28.03 9.23
CA GLU A 231 10.76 28.30 10.57
C GLU A 231 10.60 29.81 10.70
N PRO A 232 9.55 30.38 10.09
CA PRO A 232 9.30 31.82 10.14
C PRO A 232 9.00 32.27 11.57
N GLU A 233 9.23 33.54 11.85
CA GLU A 233 9.02 34.14 13.18
C GLU A 233 7.56 34.07 13.67
N THR A 234 6.60 34.00 12.73
CA THR A 234 5.16 33.90 13.04
C THR A 234 4.49 32.92 12.08
N ASP A 235 3.37 32.34 12.51
CA ASP A 235 2.55 31.44 11.67
C ASP A 235 1.55 32.17 10.75
N TYR A 236 1.69 33.50 10.61
CA TYR A 236 0.82 34.28 9.73
C TYR A 236 1.17 34.09 8.25
N PHE A 237 0.15 34.30 7.39
CA PHE A 237 0.29 34.19 5.93
C PHE A 237 1.50 34.94 5.40
N GLY A 238 1.73 36.20 5.81
CA GLY A 238 2.82 37.02 5.30
C GLY A 238 4.22 36.45 5.59
N ALA A 239 4.40 35.80 6.74
CA ALA A 239 5.67 35.20 7.12
C ALA A 239 5.95 33.92 6.31
N TRP A 240 4.93 33.07 6.12
CA TRP A 240 5.01 31.90 5.23
C TRP A 240 5.18 32.30 3.76
N TYR A 241 4.51 33.37 3.32
CA TYR A 241 4.67 33.95 1.98
C TYR A 241 6.12 34.36 1.74
N LYS A 242 6.70 35.12 2.68
CA LYS A 242 8.11 35.54 2.60
C LYS A 242 9.06 34.33 2.57
N ALA A 243 8.86 33.36 3.46
CA ALA A 243 9.69 32.16 3.56
C ALA A 243 9.67 31.35 2.25
N HIS A 244 8.47 31.10 1.72
CA HIS A 244 8.32 30.32 0.50
C HIS A 244 8.77 31.06 -0.76
N HIS A 245 8.69 32.39 -0.84
CA HIS A 245 9.14 33.13 -2.02
C HIS A 245 10.62 33.48 -2.04
N PHE A 246 11.16 33.93 -0.90
CA PHE A 246 12.42 34.66 -0.88
C PHE A 246 13.50 33.98 -0.06
N GLU A 247 13.13 33.19 0.96
CA GLU A 247 14.11 32.58 1.86
C GLU A 247 14.57 31.20 1.36
N GLN A 248 15.87 30.94 1.50
CA GLN A 248 16.42 29.63 1.19
C GLN A 248 15.98 28.61 2.24
N PRO A 249 15.60 27.39 1.85
CA PRO A 249 15.32 26.33 2.81
C PRO A 249 16.58 25.97 3.60
N LYS A 250 16.43 25.70 4.90
CA LYS A 250 17.49 25.11 5.72
C LYS A 250 17.94 23.79 5.10
N THR A 251 19.22 23.45 5.20
CA THR A 251 19.68 22.14 4.73
C THR A 251 19.36 21.05 5.75
N ILE A 252 19.27 19.79 5.31
CA ILE A 252 19.09 18.65 6.22
C ILE A 252 20.26 18.55 7.20
N ALA A 253 21.48 18.89 6.75
CA ALA A 253 22.67 18.89 7.59
C ALA A 253 22.60 19.96 8.69
N ASP A 254 22.06 21.15 8.41
CA ASP A 254 21.90 22.20 9.43
C ASP A 254 20.86 21.81 10.48
N VAL A 255 19.76 21.18 10.05
CA VAL A 255 18.65 20.82 10.93
C VAL A 255 18.94 19.56 11.75
N LYS A 256 19.63 18.58 11.16
CA LYS A 256 19.94 17.29 11.80
C LYS A 256 21.34 16.80 11.39
N PRO A 257 22.42 17.38 11.96
CA PRO A 257 23.80 17.10 11.55
C PRO A 257 24.23 15.62 11.67
N THR A 258 23.61 14.89 12.59
CA THR A 258 23.87 13.46 12.83
C THR A 258 23.25 12.55 11.77
N LEU A 259 22.27 13.03 11.01
CA LEU A 259 21.61 12.24 9.97
C LEU A 259 22.48 12.24 8.69
N LYS A 260 23.01 11.07 8.34
CA LYS A 260 23.71 10.85 7.06
C LYS A 260 22.71 10.36 6.03
N ILE A 261 22.57 11.10 4.92
CA ILE A 261 21.76 10.69 3.77
C ILE A 261 22.60 10.71 2.49
N PRO A 262 22.28 9.88 1.49
CA PRO A 262 22.92 9.94 0.19
C PRO A 262 22.78 11.32 -0.44
N GLN A 263 23.86 11.88 -1.02
CA GLN A 263 23.84 13.21 -1.63
C GLN A 263 22.75 13.33 -2.72
N LYS A 264 22.54 12.26 -3.49
CA LYS A 264 21.51 12.20 -4.52
C LYS A 264 20.09 12.38 -3.94
N LEU A 265 19.83 11.86 -2.74
CA LEU A 265 18.56 12.07 -2.04
C LEU A 265 18.41 13.51 -1.56
N ASN A 266 19.47 14.08 -0.97
CA ASN A 266 19.47 15.48 -0.54
C ASN A 266 19.17 16.40 -1.73
N ASN A 267 19.89 16.22 -2.85
CA ASN A 267 19.71 17.03 -4.05
C ASN A 267 18.28 16.92 -4.61
N LEU A 268 17.69 15.72 -4.59
CA LEU A 268 16.29 15.53 -4.99
C LEU A 268 15.33 16.35 -4.12
N ILE A 269 15.43 16.23 -2.80
CA ILE A 269 14.56 16.97 -1.87
C ILE A 269 14.70 18.48 -2.07
N MET A 270 15.93 18.97 -2.17
CA MET A 270 16.19 20.40 -2.41
C MET A 270 15.68 20.88 -3.78
N SER A 271 15.76 20.04 -4.83
CA SER A 271 15.21 20.38 -6.14
C SER A 271 13.69 20.48 -6.13
N CYS A 272 12.98 19.67 -5.33
CA CYS A 272 11.54 19.81 -5.14
C CYS A 272 11.18 21.17 -4.50
N LEU A 273 12.04 21.71 -3.64
CA LEU A 273 11.87 22.99 -2.94
C LEU A 273 12.28 24.22 -3.77
N ALA A 274 12.62 24.04 -5.05
CA ALA A 274 12.93 25.16 -5.93
C ALA A 274 11.74 26.11 -6.06
N LYS A 275 12.02 27.42 -6.02
CA LYS A 275 10.98 28.46 -5.97
C LYS A 275 10.19 28.49 -7.28
N LYS A 276 10.87 28.50 -8.42
CA LYS A 276 10.24 28.41 -9.75
C LYS A 276 9.84 26.96 -10.03
N SER A 277 8.62 26.77 -10.52
CA SER A 277 8.09 25.43 -10.86
C SER A 277 8.87 24.74 -11.99
N CYS A 278 9.49 25.48 -12.91
CA CYS A 278 10.33 24.95 -13.98
C CYS A 278 11.66 24.32 -13.48
N ASP A 279 12.12 24.70 -12.29
CA ASP A 279 13.39 24.23 -11.73
C ASP A 279 13.21 22.98 -10.85
N ARG A 280 11.96 22.55 -10.64
CA ARG A 280 11.59 21.34 -9.90
C ARG A 280 11.66 20.11 -10.81
N PRO A 281 11.64 18.87 -10.27
CA PRO A 281 11.27 17.71 -11.07
C PRO A 281 9.94 17.96 -11.79
N GLN A 282 9.89 17.71 -13.10
CA GLN A 282 8.73 18.07 -13.91
C GLN A 282 7.57 17.07 -13.78
N ASN A 283 7.82 15.88 -13.23
CA ASN A 283 6.81 14.89 -12.92
C ASN A 283 7.31 13.92 -11.84
N ILE A 284 6.40 13.16 -11.25
CA ILE A 284 6.72 12.19 -10.20
C ILE A 284 7.62 11.04 -10.70
N ALA A 285 7.62 10.73 -12.01
CA ALA A 285 8.48 9.66 -12.54
C ALA A 285 9.97 9.97 -12.35
N GLN A 286 10.38 11.24 -12.49
CA GLN A 286 11.76 11.67 -12.22
C GLN A 286 12.15 11.45 -10.75
N ILE A 287 11.22 11.71 -9.82
CA ILE A 287 11.42 11.47 -8.38
C ILE A 287 11.57 9.97 -8.10
N LEU A 288 10.68 9.14 -8.64
CA LEU A 288 10.69 7.69 -8.49
C LEU A 288 11.98 7.06 -9.04
N GLN A 289 12.51 7.54 -10.17
CA GLN A 289 13.79 7.08 -10.72
C GLN A 289 14.94 7.25 -9.71
N VAL A 290 14.99 8.40 -9.03
CA VAL A 290 16.01 8.65 -8.01
C VAL A 290 15.80 7.73 -6.80
N LEU A 291 14.58 7.65 -6.27
CA LEU A 291 14.27 6.78 -5.12
C LEU A 291 14.61 5.30 -5.39
N ASN A 292 14.25 4.78 -6.57
CA ASN A 292 14.53 3.41 -6.97
C ASN A 292 16.04 3.13 -7.06
N SER A 293 16.82 4.10 -7.57
CA SER A 293 18.28 3.96 -7.64
C SER A 293 18.94 3.89 -6.25
N LEU A 294 18.37 4.60 -5.26
CA LEU A 294 18.86 4.60 -3.89
C LEU A 294 18.56 3.29 -3.17
N GLU A 295 17.37 2.71 -3.39
CA GLU A 295 17.04 1.37 -2.88
C GLU A 295 18.03 0.32 -3.41
N GLN A 296 18.31 0.33 -4.72
CA GLN A 296 19.26 -0.61 -5.33
C GLN A 296 20.68 -0.48 -4.76
N SER A 297 21.16 0.75 -4.52
CA SER A 297 22.49 0.98 -3.95
C SER A 297 22.64 0.51 -2.49
N ASN A 298 21.57 0.50 -1.71
CA ASN A 298 21.58 0.00 -0.33
C ASN A 298 21.62 -1.54 -0.26
N PHE A 299 21.25 -2.24 -1.34
CA PHE A 299 21.40 -3.71 -1.44
C PHE A 299 22.81 -4.14 -1.85
N THR A 300 23.65 -3.23 -2.37
CA THR A 300 25.03 -3.53 -2.79
C THR A 300 26.10 -3.33 -1.70
N SER A 301 25.73 -2.86 -0.50
CA SER A 301 26.66 -2.66 0.63
C SER A 301 26.69 -3.81 1.63
N VAL A 302 26.56 -5.05 1.16
CA VAL A 302 27.01 -6.24 1.91
C VAL A 302 28.49 -6.45 1.57
N PRO A 303 29.41 -6.65 2.54
CA PRO A 303 30.82 -6.77 2.22
C PRO A 303 31.09 -8.00 1.36
N THR A 304 31.44 -7.75 0.09
CA THR A 304 32.01 -8.72 -0.82
C THR A 304 33.40 -9.11 -0.30
N SER A 305 33.44 -10.08 0.60
CA SER A 305 34.65 -10.87 0.87
C SER A 305 34.32 -12.34 0.60
N LEU A 306 34.05 -12.65 -0.66
CA LEU A 306 34.20 -14.00 -1.18
C LEU A 306 35.00 -13.90 -2.47
N SER A 307 36.20 -14.45 -2.35
CA SER A 307 37.23 -14.66 -3.34
C SER A 307 36.68 -15.07 -4.71
N SER A 308 37.18 -14.38 -5.73
CA SER A 308 36.93 -14.57 -7.15
C SER A 308 37.65 -15.79 -7.73
N ASP A 309 37.50 -16.96 -7.11
CA ASP A 309 38.00 -18.23 -7.67
C ASP A 309 37.03 -19.36 -7.31
N SER A 310 36.27 -19.80 -8.33
CA SER A 310 35.42 -21.01 -8.46
C SER A 310 34.04 -20.75 -9.06
N ILE A 311 33.96 -19.90 -10.09
CA ILE A 311 32.81 -19.89 -11.00
C ILE A 311 33.07 -20.92 -12.09
N LEU A 312 32.76 -22.19 -11.80
CA LEU A 312 32.42 -23.23 -12.77
C LEU A 312 32.05 -24.49 -11.95
N ASN A 313 30.78 -24.91 -12.06
CA ASN A 313 30.13 -26.09 -11.45
C ASN A 313 29.65 -25.97 -9.98
N ARG A 314 28.46 -25.37 -9.77
CA ARG A 314 27.61 -25.66 -8.61
C ARG A 314 26.15 -25.87 -9.07
N PRO A 315 25.42 -26.90 -8.60
CA PRO A 315 23.99 -27.03 -8.89
C PRO A 315 23.20 -25.90 -8.22
N LEU A 316 22.12 -25.45 -8.86
CA LEU A 316 21.18 -24.42 -8.40
C LEU A 316 20.84 -24.59 -6.91
N ASP A 317 21.22 -23.61 -6.10
CA ASP A 317 21.00 -23.60 -4.65
C ASP A 317 19.49 -23.45 -4.34
N SER A 318 18.87 -24.48 -3.77
CA SER A 318 17.44 -24.53 -3.50
C SER A 318 17.02 -23.60 -2.35
N GLY A 319 17.97 -23.19 -1.50
CA GLY A 319 17.73 -22.39 -0.29
C GLY A 319 17.13 -23.19 0.89
N LEU A 320 17.03 -24.52 0.78
CA LEU A 320 16.70 -25.43 1.89
C LEU A 320 17.98 -26.14 2.38
N PRO A 321 18.02 -26.61 3.64
CA PRO A 321 19.06 -27.52 4.07
C PRO A 321 19.12 -28.76 3.16
N ILE A 322 20.34 -29.17 2.75
CA ILE A 322 20.57 -30.27 1.79
C ILE A 322 19.81 -31.55 2.19
N ILE A 323 19.78 -31.86 3.49
CA ILE A 323 19.10 -33.04 4.04
C ILE A 323 17.58 -32.99 3.81
N VAL A 324 16.98 -31.80 3.96
CA VAL A 324 15.55 -31.59 3.71
C VAL A 324 15.25 -31.75 2.22
N GLU A 325 16.10 -31.17 1.35
CA GLU A 325 15.95 -31.30 -0.10
C GLU A 325 16.04 -32.76 -0.57
N GLN A 326 17.02 -33.52 -0.06
CA GLN A 326 17.16 -34.95 -0.36
C GLN A 326 15.94 -35.75 0.10
N SER A 327 15.43 -35.47 1.30
CA SER A 327 14.20 -36.10 1.81
C SER A 327 13.02 -35.80 0.89
N CYS A 328 12.89 -34.56 0.42
CA CYS A 328 11.81 -34.16 -0.50
C CYS A 328 11.89 -34.87 -1.86
N ARG A 329 13.11 -35.07 -2.39
CA ARG A 329 13.34 -35.73 -3.69
C ARG A 329 12.97 -37.22 -3.71
N GLN A 330 12.94 -37.86 -2.55
CA GLN A 330 12.58 -39.28 -2.40
C GLN A 330 11.07 -39.51 -2.23
N LEU A 331 10.29 -38.44 -2.07
CA LEU A 331 8.84 -38.54 -1.92
C LEU A 331 8.19 -39.05 -3.21
N LEU A 332 7.13 -39.83 -3.04
CA LEU A 332 6.32 -40.38 -4.12
C LEU A 332 4.98 -39.65 -4.20
N TRP A 333 4.44 -39.53 -5.42
CA TRP A 333 3.12 -38.95 -5.62
C TRP A 333 2.05 -39.74 -4.82
N PRO A 334 1.14 -39.08 -4.08
CA PRO A 334 0.19 -39.79 -3.22
C PRO A 334 -0.83 -40.55 -4.07
N GLN A 335 -1.06 -41.83 -3.77
CA GLN A 335 -1.96 -42.70 -4.55
C GLN A 335 -3.42 -42.21 -4.54
N ASN A 336 -3.82 -41.45 -3.53
CA ASN A 336 -5.16 -40.87 -3.38
C ASN A 336 -5.34 -39.53 -4.12
N LYS A 337 -4.32 -39.07 -4.87
CA LYS A 337 -4.37 -37.82 -5.62
C LYS A 337 -4.39 -38.10 -7.13
N PRO A 338 -5.24 -37.40 -7.90
CA PRO A 338 -5.32 -37.63 -9.33
C PRO A 338 -4.06 -37.14 -10.04
N THR A 339 -3.66 -37.85 -11.10
CA THR A 339 -2.54 -37.46 -11.96
C THR A 339 -3.00 -36.39 -12.95
N GLN A 340 -2.94 -35.13 -12.53
CA GLN A 340 -3.31 -33.97 -13.33
C GLN A 340 -2.64 -32.71 -12.76
N GLU A 341 -2.69 -31.60 -13.49
CA GLU A 341 -2.16 -30.31 -13.01
C GLU A 341 -2.90 -29.85 -11.76
N ILE A 342 -2.26 -30.01 -10.60
CA ILE A 342 -2.81 -29.60 -9.31
C ILE A 342 -1.73 -29.07 -8.40
N VAL A 343 -2.16 -28.23 -7.46
CA VAL A 343 -1.38 -27.83 -6.30
C VAL A 343 -2.19 -28.07 -5.04
N PHE A 344 -1.55 -28.58 -4.01
CA PHE A 344 -2.15 -28.71 -2.70
C PHE A 344 -1.08 -28.71 -1.60
N PRO A 345 -1.45 -28.30 -0.38
CA PRO A 345 -0.55 -28.34 0.75
C PRO A 345 -0.54 -29.72 1.39
N GLN A 346 0.62 -30.15 1.89
CA GLN A 346 0.76 -31.41 2.61
C GLN A 346 1.86 -31.32 3.67
N LEU A 347 1.63 -31.99 4.81
CA LEU A 347 2.64 -32.19 5.83
C LEU A 347 3.64 -33.25 5.36
N ILE A 348 4.92 -32.94 5.51
CA ILE A 348 6.01 -33.89 5.27
C ILE A 348 6.85 -34.01 6.54
N ASP A 349 7.29 -35.22 6.82
CA ASP A 349 8.25 -35.48 7.89
C ASP A 349 9.65 -35.52 7.29
N THR A 350 10.54 -34.71 7.84
CA THR A 350 11.94 -34.64 7.43
C THR A 350 12.84 -35.00 8.59
N ALA A 351 14.11 -35.29 8.33
CA ALA A 351 15.08 -35.56 9.38
C ALA A 351 15.25 -34.40 10.39
N GLN A 352 14.80 -33.19 10.05
CA GLN A 352 14.85 -32.00 10.92
C GLN A 352 13.50 -31.67 11.57
N GLY A 353 12.47 -32.50 11.37
CA GLY A 353 11.12 -32.32 11.91
C GLY A 353 10.03 -32.25 10.82
N SER A 354 8.78 -32.15 11.26
CA SER A 354 7.63 -31.99 10.36
C SER A 354 7.60 -30.57 9.78
N MET A 355 7.28 -30.45 8.50
CA MET A 355 7.09 -29.17 7.83
C MET A 355 5.92 -29.20 6.85
N THR A 356 5.39 -28.03 6.53
CA THR A 356 4.33 -27.87 5.52
C THR A 356 4.97 -27.63 4.16
N ALA A 357 4.56 -28.40 3.15
CA ALA A 357 5.05 -28.31 1.77
C ALA A 357 3.90 -27.99 0.81
N LEU A 358 4.20 -27.34 -0.31
CA LEU A 358 3.32 -27.33 -1.49
C LEU A 358 3.73 -28.43 -2.45
N TRP A 359 2.79 -29.30 -2.77
CA TRP A 359 2.97 -30.36 -3.75
C TRP A 359 2.33 -29.92 -5.06
N LEU A 360 3.07 -30.05 -6.14
CA LEU A 360 2.65 -29.67 -7.47
C LEU A 360 2.85 -30.84 -8.42
N MET A 361 1.90 -31.06 -9.32
CA MET A 361 2.12 -31.89 -10.50
C MET A 361 2.00 -31.00 -11.73
N LEU A 362 3.06 -30.94 -12.54
CA LEU A 362 3.14 -30.10 -13.73
C LEU A 362 3.87 -30.87 -14.85
N PRO A 363 3.64 -30.52 -16.13
CA PRO A 363 4.45 -31.03 -17.24
C PRO A 363 5.95 -30.78 -17.00
N LYS A 364 6.81 -31.75 -17.35
CA LYS A 364 8.26 -31.67 -17.13
C LYS A 364 8.88 -30.40 -17.70
N GLN A 365 8.39 -29.96 -18.87
CA GLN A 365 8.87 -28.75 -19.51
C GLN A 365 8.47 -27.49 -18.73
N GLU A 366 7.28 -27.47 -18.15
CA GLU A 366 6.80 -26.36 -17.33
C GLU A 366 7.61 -26.23 -16.02
N ILE A 367 7.95 -27.36 -15.39
CA ILE A 367 8.82 -27.40 -14.20
C ILE A 367 10.19 -26.75 -14.51
N LYS A 368 10.78 -27.06 -15.66
CA LYS A 368 12.05 -26.45 -16.10
C LYS A 368 11.91 -24.94 -16.31
N ASN A 369 10.81 -24.52 -16.95
CA ASN A 369 10.54 -23.11 -17.23
C ASN A 369 10.44 -22.27 -15.95
N TYR A 370 9.84 -22.81 -14.89
CA TYR A 370 9.71 -22.10 -13.61
C TYR A 370 10.84 -22.34 -12.61
N ALA A 371 11.84 -23.18 -12.91
CA ALA A 371 12.93 -23.52 -11.98
C ALA A 371 13.69 -22.29 -11.44
N LEU A 372 13.83 -21.25 -12.27
CA LEU A 372 14.52 -19.99 -11.94
C LEU A 372 13.56 -18.83 -11.62
N SER A 373 12.28 -19.11 -11.39
CA SER A 373 11.29 -18.05 -11.15
C SER A 373 11.44 -17.41 -9.78
N THR A 374 11.14 -16.12 -9.69
CA THR A 374 10.94 -15.45 -8.40
C THR A 374 9.71 -16.04 -7.74
N ARG A 375 9.87 -16.40 -6.47
CA ARG A 375 8.81 -16.95 -5.63
C ARG A 375 8.28 -15.85 -4.73
N TYR A 376 6.99 -15.61 -4.80
CA TYR A 376 6.29 -14.69 -3.92
C TYR A 376 5.14 -15.41 -3.25
N ASN A 377 4.91 -15.13 -1.97
CA ASN A 377 3.82 -15.73 -1.23
C ASN A 377 3.06 -14.72 -0.37
N GLN A 378 1.80 -15.04 -0.15
CA GLN A 378 0.86 -14.21 0.57
C GLN A 378 -0.17 -15.07 1.28
N PHE A 379 -0.57 -14.63 2.47
CA PHE A 379 -1.60 -15.29 3.26
C PHE A 379 -2.73 -14.30 3.56
N ILE A 380 -3.97 -14.78 3.56
CA ILE A 380 -5.17 -14.01 3.88
C ILE A 380 -6.05 -14.87 4.76
N PHE A 381 -6.43 -14.35 5.92
CA PHE A 381 -7.34 -15.02 6.82
C PHE A 381 -8.67 -14.28 6.87
N MET A 382 -9.75 -15.03 6.73
CA MET A 382 -11.10 -14.55 6.88
C MET A 382 -11.77 -15.32 8.01
N THR A 383 -12.31 -14.60 8.99
CA THR A 383 -12.90 -15.18 10.22
C THR A 383 -14.40 -15.44 10.10
N SER A 384 -15.08 -14.81 9.14
CA SER A 384 -16.53 -14.89 8.93
C SER A 384 -16.87 -14.96 7.43
N PRO A 385 -17.87 -15.76 6.99
CA PRO A 385 -18.81 -16.56 7.79
C PRO A 385 -18.22 -17.86 8.36
N HIS A 386 -17.08 -18.31 7.84
CA HIS A 386 -16.31 -19.48 8.31
C HIS A 386 -14.80 -19.19 8.31
N PRO A 387 -14.05 -19.53 9.38
CA PRO A 387 -12.60 -19.35 9.46
C PRO A 387 -11.86 -20.06 8.32
N MET A 388 -11.32 -19.28 7.38
CA MET A 388 -10.64 -19.81 6.21
C MET A 388 -9.41 -18.99 5.86
N LEU A 389 -8.30 -19.69 5.64
CA LEU A 389 -7.04 -19.11 5.20
C LEU A 389 -6.84 -19.38 3.70
N LEU A 390 -6.57 -18.33 2.94
CA LEU A 390 -6.03 -18.44 1.59
C LEU A 390 -4.52 -18.27 1.65
N TRP A 391 -3.80 -19.31 1.24
CA TRP A 391 -2.36 -19.30 1.01
C TRP A 391 -2.10 -19.23 -0.49
N VAL A 392 -1.49 -18.15 -0.95
CA VAL A 392 -1.12 -17.95 -2.36
C VAL A 392 0.39 -18.02 -2.49
N THR A 393 0.86 -18.86 -3.41
CA THR A 393 2.24 -18.80 -3.91
C THR A 393 2.24 -18.49 -5.39
N VAL A 394 3.17 -17.68 -5.86
CA VAL A 394 3.29 -17.27 -7.26
C VAL A 394 4.71 -17.55 -7.73
N LEU A 395 4.82 -18.28 -8.83
CA LEU A 395 6.06 -18.42 -9.58
C LEU A 395 6.03 -17.40 -10.71
N TYR A 396 6.92 -16.41 -10.62
CA TYR A 396 6.97 -15.29 -11.54
C TYR A 396 8.28 -15.23 -12.30
N ASN A 397 8.16 -15.14 -13.62
CA ASN A 397 9.24 -14.88 -14.57
C ASN A 397 8.69 -13.94 -15.64
N ARG A 398 9.39 -12.84 -15.95
CA ARG A 398 8.91 -11.84 -16.94
C ARG A 398 8.69 -12.40 -18.34
N GLN A 399 9.35 -13.51 -18.69
CA GLN A 399 9.26 -14.15 -19.99
C GLN A 399 8.09 -15.15 -20.08
N LEU A 400 7.45 -15.47 -18.96
CA LEU A 400 6.42 -16.50 -18.87
C LEU A 400 5.17 -15.94 -18.18
N ALA A 401 4.02 -16.56 -18.42
CA ALA A 401 2.84 -16.25 -17.63
C ALA A 401 3.10 -16.56 -16.14
N PRO A 402 2.57 -15.78 -15.19
CA PRO A 402 2.66 -16.10 -13.77
C PRO A 402 1.94 -17.42 -13.45
N LYS A 403 2.62 -18.38 -12.82
CA LYS A 403 1.94 -19.59 -12.28
C LYS A 403 1.45 -19.31 -10.88
N TRP A 404 0.13 -19.32 -10.73
CA TRP A 404 -0.51 -19.09 -9.44
C TRP A 404 -0.87 -20.39 -8.74
N LEU A 405 -0.59 -20.43 -7.45
CA LEU A 405 -0.72 -21.63 -6.62
C LEU A 405 -1.58 -21.34 -5.38
N PRO A 406 -2.90 -21.14 -5.53
CA PRO A 406 -3.78 -20.84 -4.40
C PRO A 406 -4.22 -22.10 -3.65
N CYS A 407 -4.05 -22.11 -2.33
CA CYS A 407 -4.51 -23.15 -1.42
C CYS A 407 -5.50 -22.55 -0.41
N TYR A 408 -6.67 -23.19 -0.28
CA TYR A 408 -7.72 -22.75 0.65
C TYR A 408 -7.76 -23.73 1.82
N LEU A 409 -7.42 -23.25 3.00
CA LEU A 409 -7.31 -24.04 4.22
C LEU A 409 -8.45 -23.66 5.16
N ASP A 410 -9.29 -24.65 5.47
CA ASP A 410 -10.27 -24.55 6.54
C ASP A 410 -9.53 -24.55 7.88
N MET A 411 -9.61 -23.44 8.62
CA MET A 411 -8.86 -23.25 9.86
C MET A 411 -9.45 -24.01 11.06
N GLN A 412 -10.68 -24.53 10.94
CA GLN A 412 -11.28 -25.41 11.96
C GLN A 412 -10.87 -26.89 11.78
N ASN A 413 -10.31 -27.25 10.61
CA ASN A 413 -9.73 -28.58 10.41
C ASN A 413 -8.36 -28.68 11.12
N SER A 414 -8.19 -29.68 11.98
CA SER A 414 -6.99 -29.84 12.81
C SER A 414 -5.70 -30.06 12.01
N GLN A 415 -5.76 -30.75 10.86
CA GLN A 415 -4.60 -30.95 9.99
C GLN A 415 -4.20 -29.63 9.31
N ASN A 416 -5.18 -28.87 8.82
CA ASN A 416 -4.93 -27.55 8.23
C ASN A 416 -4.37 -26.57 9.26
N LEU A 417 -4.92 -26.54 10.47
CA LEU A 417 -4.42 -25.70 11.55
C LEU A 417 -2.96 -26.06 11.87
N ARG A 418 -2.63 -27.35 11.96
CA ARG A 418 -1.25 -27.82 12.14
C ARG A 418 -0.33 -27.37 10.99
N MET A 419 -0.80 -27.41 9.74
CA MET A 419 -0.03 -26.92 8.59
C MET A 419 0.30 -25.43 8.72
N VAL A 420 -0.67 -24.62 9.15
CA VAL A 420 -0.51 -23.16 9.30
C VAL A 420 0.41 -22.84 10.48
N THR A 421 0.33 -23.58 11.57
CA THR A 421 1.27 -23.46 12.70
C THR A 421 2.71 -23.69 12.24
N LEU A 422 2.96 -24.75 11.47
CA LEU A 422 4.31 -25.03 10.95
C LEU A 422 4.78 -23.97 9.95
N LEU A 423 3.89 -23.38 9.13
CA LEU A 423 4.24 -22.24 8.27
C LEU A 423 4.60 -21.00 9.08
N ALA A 424 4.00 -20.81 10.25
CA ALA A 424 4.28 -19.69 11.15
C ALA A 424 5.61 -19.87 11.90
N GLU A 425 6.02 -21.10 12.14
CA GLU A 425 7.28 -21.46 12.84
C GLU A 425 8.48 -21.49 11.89
N ASN A 426 8.33 -22.08 10.70
CA ASN A 426 9.41 -22.28 9.74
C ASN A 426 9.63 -21.05 8.85
N GLU A 427 10.89 -20.68 8.63
CA GLU A 427 11.25 -19.54 7.77
C GLU A 427 10.98 -19.81 6.29
N HIS A 428 11.01 -21.08 5.91
CA HIS A 428 10.89 -21.55 4.53
C HIS A 428 9.94 -22.72 4.47
N TYR A 429 9.26 -22.88 3.33
CA TYR A 429 8.54 -24.10 2.97
C TYR A 429 8.98 -24.60 1.59
N PRO A 430 9.03 -25.93 1.40
CA PRO A 430 9.35 -26.52 0.11
C PRO A 430 8.17 -26.47 -0.86
N LEU A 431 8.46 -26.21 -2.13
CA LEU A 431 7.64 -26.54 -3.28
C LEU A 431 8.21 -27.79 -3.96
N ILE A 432 7.43 -28.85 -4.00
CA ILE A 432 7.84 -30.16 -4.50
C ILE A 432 7.12 -30.41 -5.82
N PHE A 433 7.90 -30.51 -6.90
CA PHE A 433 7.38 -30.63 -8.26
C PHE A 433 7.47 -32.08 -8.75
N PHE A 434 6.32 -32.68 -9.00
CA PHE A 434 6.16 -33.99 -9.60
C PHE A 434 5.84 -33.84 -11.09
N THR A 435 6.35 -34.79 -11.87
CA THR A 435 6.10 -34.83 -13.31
C THR A 435 4.72 -35.41 -13.62
N LEU A 436 4.02 -34.80 -14.58
CA LEU A 436 2.76 -35.32 -15.08
C LEU A 436 2.99 -36.55 -15.97
N GLU A 437 4.17 -36.65 -16.58
CA GLU A 437 4.65 -37.79 -17.33
C GLU A 437 5.15 -38.91 -16.40
N ALA A 438 5.03 -40.18 -16.83
CA ALA A 438 5.62 -41.30 -16.09
C ALA A 438 7.14 -41.10 -15.94
N PRO A 439 7.75 -41.39 -14.77
CA PRO A 439 7.22 -42.18 -13.66
C PRO A 439 6.54 -41.38 -12.52
N HIS A 440 6.10 -40.14 -12.77
CA HIS A 440 5.52 -39.25 -11.75
C HIS A 440 6.44 -39.00 -10.54
N SER A 441 7.76 -38.97 -10.79
CA SER A 441 8.75 -38.73 -9.77
C SER A 441 8.92 -37.23 -9.48
N CYS A 442 9.49 -36.93 -8.32
CA CYS A 442 9.92 -35.59 -7.97
C CYS A 442 11.02 -35.13 -8.94
N ALA A 443 10.71 -34.14 -9.77
CA ALA A 443 11.64 -33.56 -10.74
C ALA A 443 12.37 -32.33 -10.19
N ASN A 444 11.77 -31.59 -9.25
CA ASN A 444 12.41 -30.41 -8.68
C ASN A 444 11.89 -30.09 -7.27
N VAL A 445 12.73 -29.43 -6.47
CA VAL A 445 12.38 -28.90 -5.15
C VAL A 445 12.88 -27.46 -5.07
N LEU A 446 11.99 -26.53 -4.74
CA LEU A 446 12.34 -25.12 -4.54
C LEU A 446 11.98 -24.67 -3.12
N SER A 447 12.77 -23.79 -2.52
CA SER A 447 12.42 -23.14 -1.25
C SER A 447 11.67 -21.84 -1.47
N SER A 448 10.59 -21.62 -0.73
CA SER A 448 9.96 -20.30 -0.62
C SER A 448 10.05 -19.78 0.80
N ARG A 449 10.64 -18.58 0.94
CA ARG A 449 10.79 -17.87 2.21
C ARG A 449 9.50 -17.16 2.61
N ILE A 450 9.11 -17.27 3.87
CA ILE A 450 8.02 -16.48 4.44
C ILE A 450 8.63 -15.29 5.19
N GLU A 451 8.17 -14.07 4.86
CA GLU A 451 8.66 -12.86 5.52
C GLU A 451 8.37 -12.91 7.04
N PRO A 452 9.27 -12.40 7.90
CA PRO A 452 9.08 -12.44 9.36
C PRO A 452 7.75 -11.81 9.82
N THR A 453 7.30 -10.76 9.13
CA THR A 453 6.01 -10.10 9.39
C THR A 453 4.82 -11.01 9.09
N GLN A 454 4.86 -11.73 7.96
CA GLN A 454 3.82 -12.71 7.59
C GLN A 454 3.80 -13.88 8.58
N ARG A 455 4.96 -14.38 9.02
CA ARG A 455 5.04 -15.43 10.05
C ARG A 455 4.39 -14.98 11.37
N GLN A 456 4.65 -13.75 11.79
CA GLN A 456 4.03 -13.22 13.01
C GLN A 456 2.50 -13.11 12.88
N ILE A 457 2.02 -12.65 11.72
CA ILE A 457 0.58 -12.60 11.42
C ILE A 457 -0.04 -14.00 11.46
N LEU A 458 0.62 -15.01 10.87
CA LEU A 458 0.15 -16.39 10.91
C LEU A 458 0.06 -16.92 12.35
N LYS A 459 1.04 -16.63 13.22
CA LYS A 459 0.99 -16.98 14.65
C LYS A 459 -0.24 -16.37 15.33
N THR A 460 -0.51 -15.09 15.07
CA THR A 460 -1.70 -14.41 15.60
C THR A 460 -2.99 -15.05 15.09
N TRP A 461 -3.08 -15.41 13.81
CA TRP A 461 -4.28 -16.05 13.25
C TRP A 461 -4.52 -17.46 13.79
N VAL A 462 -3.46 -18.24 14.02
CA VAL A 462 -3.55 -19.55 14.71
C VAL A 462 -4.12 -19.35 16.11
N GLN A 463 -3.59 -18.40 16.89
CA GLN A 463 -4.09 -18.10 18.24
C GLN A 463 -5.55 -17.64 18.23
N GLN A 464 -5.92 -16.76 17.29
CA GLN A 464 -7.29 -16.27 17.13
C GLN A 464 -8.26 -17.39 16.76
N THR A 465 -7.83 -18.37 15.97
CA THR A 465 -8.71 -19.47 15.55
C THR A 465 -9.25 -20.27 16.73
N HIS A 466 -8.46 -20.41 17.80
CA HIS A 466 -8.89 -21.12 19.02
C HIS A 466 -10.03 -20.42 19.79
N SER A 467 -10.25 -19.12 19.58
CA SER A 467 -11.31 -18.36 20.26
C SER A 467 -12.54 -18.11 19.38
N LEU A 468 -12.54 -18.57 18.12
CA LEU A 468 -13.67 -18.38 17.21
C LEU A 468 -14.78 -19.40 17.47
N PRO A 469 -16.06 -19.00 17.39
CA PRO A 469 -17.18 -19.92 17.56
C PRO A 469 -17.22 -20.96 16.43
N PRO A 470 -17.87 -22.13 16.64
CA PRO A 470 -18.14 -23.09 15.59
C PRO A 470 -18.92 -22.40 14.47
N ALA A 471 -18.41 -22.47 13.24
CA ALA A 471 -18.92 -21.69 12.12
C ALA A 471 -19.55 -22.61 11.06
N SER A 472 -20.38 -22.04 10.19
CA SER A 472 -21.16 -22.79 9.20
C SER A 472 -20.56 -22.72 7.79
N VAL A 473 -20.87 -23.74 6.97
CA VAL A 473 -20.56 -23.93 5.54
C VAL A 473 -19.26 -23.27 5.01
N PRO A 474 -18.11 -23.98 5.08
CA PRO A 474 -16.81 -23.52 4.56
C PRO A 474 -16.82 -23.05 3.09
N GLN A 475 -17.79 -23.53 2.30
CA GLN A 475 -17.90 -23.22 0.87
C GLN A 475 -18.14 -21.73 0.60
N VAL A 476 -18.91 -21.03 1.44
CA VAL A 476 -19.21 -19.60 1.26
C VAL A 476 -17.94 -18.78 1.45
N SER A 477 -17.19 -19.05 2.53
CA SER A 477 -15.90 -18.42 2.77
C SER A 477 -14.91 -18.66 1.62
N LYS A 478 -14.89 -19.89 1.10
CA LYS A 478 -14.05 -20.24 -0.05
C LYS A 478 -14.42 -19.44 -1.30
N GLN A 479 -15.70 -19.22 -1.57
CA GLN A 479 -16.17 -18.43 -2.71
C GLN A 479 -15.81 -16.94 -2.56
N LEU A 480 -15.99 -16.36 -1.38
CA LEU A 480 -15.59 -14.98 -1.09
C LEU A 480 -14.08 -14.79 -1.25
N LEU A 481 -13.27 -15.70 -0.70
CA LEU A 481 -11.82 -15.67 -0.89
C LEU A 481 -11.41 -15.86 -2.36
N LYS A 482 -12.14 -16.66 -3.15
CA LYS A 482 -11.90 -16.75 -4.60
C LYS A 482 -12.15 -15.42 -5.32
N GLN A 483 -13.17 -14.65 -4.91
CA GLN A 483 -13.44 -13.33 -5.48
C GLN A 483 -12.35 -12.33 -5.09
N GLN A 484 -11.97 -12.29 -3.80
CA GLN A 484 -10.87 -11.45 -3.33
C GLN A 484 -9.54 -11.81 -4.01
N TYR A 485 -9.26 -13.11 -4.16
CA TYR A 485 -8.09 -13.62 -4.85
C TYR A 485 -7.98 -13.06 -6.28
N LYS A 486 -9.06 -13.10 -7.08
CA LYS A 486 -9.07 -12.53 -8.43
C LYS A 486 -8.75 -11.04 -8.44
N GLN A 487 -9.29 -10.28 -7.48
CA GLN A 487 -9.01 -8.84 -7.35
C GLN A 487 -7.57 -8.55 -6.91
N MET A 488 -6.92 -9.50 -6.25
CA MET A 488 -5.55 -9.38 -5.77
C MET A 488 -4.50 -9.80 -6.80
N GLN A 489 -4.84 -10.69 -7.74
CA GLN A 489 -3.90 -11.15 -8.76
C GLN A 489 -3.28 -9.98 -9.54
N SER A 490 -4.10 -8.99 -9.92
CA SER A 490 -3.61 -7.78 -10.60
C SER A 490 -2.65 -6.96 -9.74
N ARG A 491 -2.94 -6.78 -8.44
CA ARG A 491 -2.09 -6.03 -7.50
C ARG A 491 -0.75 -6.73 -7.26
N ILE A 492 -0.78 -8.04 -7.08
CA ILE A 492 0.43 -8.86 -6.87
C ILE A 492 1.30 -8.83 -8.13
N LEU A 493 0.71 -8.87 -9.33
CA LEU A 493 1.47 -8.75 -10.58
C LEU A 493 2.16 -7.41 -10.72
N GLN A 494 1.44 -6.31 -10.50
CA GLN A 494 2.02 -4.97 -10.54
C GLN A 494 3.20 -4.81 -9.56
N HIS A 495 3.07 -5.38 -8.36
CA HIS A 495 4.15 -5.42 -7.38
C HIS A 495 5.37 -6.20 -7.88
N LEU A 496 5.16 -7.39 -8.45
CA LEU A 496 6.24 -8.23 -8.98
C LEU A 496 6.93 -7.62 -10.21
N GLU A 497 6.17 -6.94 -11.07
CA GLU A 497 6.69 -6.18 -12.22
C GLU A 497 7.56 -5.01 -11.76
N SER A 498 7.17 -4.33 -10.67
CA SER A 498 7.91 -3.18 -10.14
C SER A 498 9.26 -3.51 -9.50
N LYS A 499 9.54 -4.78 -9.18
CA LYS A 499 10.81 -5.21 -8.59
C LYS A 499 11.91 -5.40 -9.66
N PRO A 500 13.14 -4.89 -9.43
CA PRO A 500 14.29 -5.24 -10.27
C PRO A 500 14.66 -6.71 -10.06
N GLN A 501 14.88 -7.48 -11.13
CA GLN A 501 15.49 -8.81 -11.07
C GLN A 501 16.97 -8.75 -11.44
N VAL A 502 17.78 -9.55 -10.76
CA VAL A 502 19.17 -9.84 -11.15
C VAL A 502 19.13 -10.49 -12.53
N VAL A 503 19.59 -9.77 -13.54
CA VAL A 503 19.82 -10.33 -14.87
C VAL A 503 21.05 -11.22 -14.78
N LEU A 504 20.87 -12.53 -14.70
CA LEU A 504 21.94 -13.46 -15.07
C LEU A 504 22.05 -13.37 -16.59
N SER A 505 23.00 -12.57 -17.06
CA SER A 505 23.41 -12.54 -18.46
C SER A 505 23.77 -13.95 -18.89
N ARG A 506 23.00 -14.52 -19.83
CA ARG A 506 23.43 -15.68 -20.60
C ARG A 506 24.50 -15.20 -21.56
N SER A 507 25.76 -15.52 -21.26
CA SER A 507 26.82 -15.55 -22.26
C SER A 507 26.51 -16.73 -23.20
N ILE A 508 26.19 -16.37 -24.46
CA ILE A 508 26.05 -17.14 -25.72
C ILE A 508 25.86 -18.66 -25.58
#